data_AF-A0A0F9G144-F1
#
_entry.id   AF-A0A0F9G144-F1
#
_cell.length_a   1.000
_cell.length_b   1.000
_cell.length_c   1.000
_cell.angle_alpha   90.00
_cell.angle_beta   90.00
_cell.angle_gamma   90.00
#
_symmetry.space_group_name_H-M   'P 1'
#
loop_
_entity.id
_entity.type
_entity.pdbx_description
1 polymer ?
#
loop_
_entity_poly.entity_id
_entity_poly.type
_entity_poly.pdbx_seq_one_letter_code
_entity_poly.pdbx_strand_id
1 'polypeptide(L)' 'VTCTDTDKVVGADILDKTSRRLKVAVDGTQTSLTMTKNDPNDRLYIGTMAGFEFTSTGD' A
#
# COMPACT_ATOMS: atom_id res chain seq x y z
N VAL A 1 -3.16 -2.82 5.05
CA VAL A 1 -1.92 -2.81 4.22
C VAL A 1 -0.89 -3.69 4.91
N THR A 2 -0.15 -4.52 4.18
CA THR A 2 0.75 -5.52 4.79
C THR A 2 2.21 -5.17 4.50
N CYS A 3 3.05 -5.10 5.53
CA CYS A 3 4.50 -4.99 5.40
C CYS A 3 5.09 -6.38 5.13
N THR A 4 5.76 -6.59 4.00
CA THR A 4 6.29 -7.92 3.61
C THR A 4 7.55 -8.29 4.38
N ASP A 5 8.29 -7.31 4.93
CA ASP A 5 9.47 -7.57 5.75
C ASP A 5 9.16 -8.07 7.17
N THR A 6 7.96 -7.79 7.67
CA THR A 6 7.58 -8.09 9.06
C THR A 6 6.28 -8.90 9.18
N ASP A 7 5.62 -9.18 8.06
CA ASP A 7 4.26 -9.74 7.96
C ASP A 7 3.19 -8.99 8.79
N LYS A 8 3.50 -7.76 9.22
CA LYS A 8 2.57 -6.96 10.01
C LYS A 8 1.56 -6.27 9.11
N VAL A 9 0.30 -6.40 9.51
CA VAL A 9 -0.79 -5.61 8.94
C VAL A 9 -0.84 -4.27 9.66
N VAL A 10 -0.77 -3.21 8.87
CA VAL A 10 -0.94 -1.84 9.33
C VAL A 10 -2.31 -1.35 8.87
N GLY A 11 -3.04 -0.75 9.80
CA GLY A 11 -4.26 -0.01 9.51
C GLY A 11 -3.94 1.16 8.59
N ALA A 12 -4.76 1.34 7.56
CA ALA A 12 -4.56 2.41 6.60
C ALA A 12 -5.86 2.76 5.88
N ASP A 13 -6.12 4.04 5.73
CA ASP A 13 -7.27 4.57 5.01
C ASP A 13 -6.92 4.86 3.55
N ILE A 14 -7.79 4.47 2.62
CA ILE A 14 -7.60 4.77 1.19
C ILE A 14 -7.86 6.25 0.94
N LEU A 15 -6.84 6.95 0.44
CA LEU A 15 -6.94 8.35 0.01
C LEU A 15 -7.26 8.48 -1.48
N ASP A 16 -6.70 7.61 -2.30
CA ASP A 16 -6.91 7.57 -3.76
C ASP A 16 -6.68 6.15 -4.29
N LYS A 17 -7.52 5.69 -5.22
CA LYS A 17 -7.42 4.36 -5.83
C LYS A 17 -7.75 4.41 -7.32
N THR A 18 -6.84 3.88 -8.12
CA THR A 18 -7.01 3.65 -9.56
C THR A 18 -6.66 2.20 -9.89
N SER A 19 -6.82 1.80 -11.17
CA SER A 19 -6.44 0.46 -11.62
C SER A 19 -4.96 0.14 -11.44
N ARG A 20 -4.08 1.15 -11.35
CA ARG A 20 -2.62 0.94 -11.23
C ARG A 20 -1.97 1.61 -10.03
N ARG A 21 -2.67 2.50 -9.32
CA ARG A 21 -2.12 3.25 -8.18
C ARG A 21 -3.07 3.19 -7.00
N LEU A 22 -2.51 3.01 -5.81
CA LEU A 22 -3.21 3.06 -4.55
C LEU A 22 -2.44 3.98 -3.61
N LYS A 23 -3.08 5.04 -3.13
CA LYS A 23 -2.55 5.92 -2.10
C LYS A 23 -3.35 5.74 -0.82
N VAL A 24 -2.64 5.52 0.29
CA VAL A 24 -3.24 5.28 1.60
C VAL A 24 -2.60 6.19 2.65
N ALA A 25 -3.37 6.59 3.65
CA ALA A 25 -2.85 7.17 4.89
C ALA A 25 -2.58 6.05 5.88
N VAL A 26 -1.43 6.06 6.56
CA VAL A 26 -1.10 5.02 7.55
C VAL A 26 -1.61 5.45 8.92
N ASP A 27 -2.45 4.62 9.54
CA ASP A 27 -3.12 4.94 10.81
C ASP A 27 -2.12 5.28 11.91
N GLY A 28 -2.45 6.29 12.71
CA GLY A 28 -1.58 6.77 13.79
C GLY A 28 -0.35 7.55 13.31
N THR A 29 -0.24 7.85 12.01
CA THR A 29 0.84 8.66 11.45
C THR A 29 0.28 9.77 10.55
N GLN A 30 1.10 10.78 10.24
CA GLN A 30 0.80 11.77 9.20
C GLN A 30 1.34 11.36 7.82
N THR A 31 1.79 10.10 7.70
CA THR A 31 2.48 9.62 6.51
C THR A 31 1.49 8.95 5.56
N SER A 32 1.65 9.22 4.27
CA SER A 32 0.94 8.50 3.22
C SER A 32 1.88 7.55 2.49
N LEU A 33 1.40 6.34 2.20
CA LEU A 33 2.08 5.36 1.38
C LEU A 33 1.44 5.34 -0.01
N THR A 34 2.26 5.37 -1.07
CA THR A 34 1.81 5.14 -2.44
C THR A 34 2.32 3.79 -2.91
N MET A 35 1.42 2.95 -3.40
CA MET A 35 1.69 1.65 -3.97
C MET A 35 1.20 1.62 -5.42
N THR A 36 1.85 0.83 -6.26
CA THR A 36 1.54 0.72 -7.69
C THR A 36 1.50 -0.73 -8.15
N LYS A 37 0.74 -0.98 -9.21
CA LYS A 37 0.75 -2.25 -9.95
C LYS A 37 1.57 -2.12 -11.22
N ASN A 38 2.27 -3.19 -11.57
CA ASN A 38 2.98 -3.27 -12.85
C ASN A 38 1.95 -3.42 -13.99
N ASP A 39 0.98 -4.30 -13.81
CA ASP A 39 -0.16 -4.50 -14.71
C ASP A 39 -1.50 -4.19 -13.99
N PRO A 40 -2.49 -3.56 -14.65
CA PRO A 40 -3.82 -3.35 -14.06
C PRO A 40 -4.50 -4.62 -13.51
N ASN A 41 -4.20 -5.77 -14.08
CA ASN A 41 -4.74 -7.08 -13.67
C ASN A 41 -3.98 -7.70 -12.51
N ASP A 42 -2.85 -7.13 -12.09
CA ASP A 42 -2.12 -7.61 -10.91
C ASP A 42 -3.04 -7.55 -9.69
N ARG A 43 -2.96 -8.58 -8.84
CA ARG A 43 -3.77 -8.63 -7.62
C ARG A 43 -3.28 -7.65 -6.55
N LEU A 44 -1.98 -7.37 -6.52
CA LEU A 44 -1.34 -6.63 -5.44
C LEU A 44 -0.77 -5.31 -5.94
N TYR A 45 -1.08 -4.22 -5.23
CA TYR A 45 -0.29 -3.00 -5.29
C TYR A 45 0.97 -3.20 -4.44
N ILE A 46 2.12 -2.76 -4.94
CA ILE A 46 3.41 -2.85 -4.25
C ILE A 46 3.96 -1.43 -4.07
N GLY A 47 4.45 -1.11 -2.88
CA GLY A 47 5.09 0.16 -2.59
C GLY A 47 6.17 0.02 -1.55
N THR A 48 7.05 1.02 -1.47
CA THR A 48 8.18 1.02 -0.53
C THR A 48 8.12 2.28 0.32
N MET A 49 8.33 2.15 1.62
CA MET A 49 8.41 3.28 2.54
C MET A 49 9.43 3.01 3.62
N ALA A 50 10.34 3.96 3.84
CA ALA A 50 11.41 3.86 4.84
C ALA A 50 12.26 2.58 4.72
N GLY A 51 12.44 2.06 3.50
CA GLY A 51 13.20 0.83 3.24
C GLY A 51 12.42 -0.47 3.41
N PHE A 52 11.15 -0.41 3.80
CA PHE A 52 10.27 -1.56 3.91
C PHE A 52 9.33 -1.66 2.72
N GLU A 53 9.07 -2.87 2.25
CA GLU A 53 8.09 -3.13 1.21
C GLU A 53 6.69 -3.39 1.81
N PHE A 54 5.69 -2.85 1.14
CA PHE A 54 4.29 -2.95 1.51
C PHE A 54 3.46 -3.43 0.33
N THR A 55 2.50 -4.30 0.62
CA THR A 55 1.53 -4.80 -0.34
C THR A 55 0.09 -4.57 0.12
N SER A 56 -0.82 -4.44 -0.83
CA SER A 56 -2.26 -4.33 -0.57
C SER A 56 -3.06 -4.84 -1.76
N THR A 57 -4.21 -5.46 -1.53
CA THR A 57 -5.20 -5.74 -2.58
C THR A 57 -6.07 -4.52 -2.88
N GLY A 58 -6.09 -3.55 -1.95
CA GLY A 58 -6.92 -2.34 -2.04
C GLY A 58 -8.40 -2.57 -1.78
N ASP A 59 -8.76 -3.68 -1.13
CA ASP A 59 -10.13 -4.01 -0.72
C ASP A 59 -10.47 -3.44 0.67
#